data_AF-A0A5B8L5I3-F1
#
_entry.id   AF-A0A5B8L5I3-F1
#
_cell.length_a   1.000
_cell.length_b   1.000
_cell.length_c   1.000
_cell.angle_alpha   90.00
_cell.angle_beta   90.00
_cell.angle_gamma   90.00
#
_symmetry.space_group_name_H-M   'P 1'
#
loop_
_entity.id
_entity.type
_entity.pdbx_description
1 polymer ?
#
loop_
_entity_poly.entity_id
_entity_poly.type
_entity_poly.pdbx_seq_one_letter_code
_entity_poly.pdbx_strand_id
1 'polypeptide(L)'
;MARKGHIAISVDPGDSEDFHVTQDALDRAQKCRVIRTARTGLGLSQEEFAGRFRVPVGTLRDWEQARVSPPDFAVAYARVIAAMPEKVAEIVSAA
;
A
#
# COMPACT_ATOMS: atom_id res chain seq x y z
N MET A 1 24.64 -1.73 -5.58
CA MET A 1 24.16 -1.68 -6.98
C MET A 1 22.77 -2.27 -7.01
N ALA A 2 21.73 -1.44 -7.23
CA ALA A 2 20.38 -1.96 -7.41
C ALA A 2 20.38 -2.92 -8.61
N ARG A 3 19.79 -4.12 -8.47
CA ARG A 3 19.53 -4.97 -9.63
C ARG A 3 18.77 -4.10 -10.63
N LYS A 4 19.27 -3.99 -11.86
CA LYS A 4 18.65 -3.18 -12.92
C LYS A 4 17.34 -3.88 -13.29
N GLY A 5 16.29 -3.64 -12.50
CA GLY A 5 14.96 -4.18 -12.72
C GLY A 5 14.44 -3.72 -14.08
N HIS A 6 13.66 -4.58 -14.74
CA HIS A 6 13.06 -4.26 -16.04
C HIS A 6 12.36 -2.90 -15.99
N ILE A 7 12.65 -2.00 -16.93
CA ILE A 7 12.01 -0.68 -16.98
C ILE A 7 10.57 -0.87 -17.47
N ALA A 8 9.61 -0.49 -16.64
CA ALA A 8 8.18 -0.58 -16.96
C ALA A 8 7.65 0.73 -17.54
N ILE A 9 8.17 1.87 -17.08
CA ILE A 9 7.83 3.19 -17.60
C ILE A 9 9.14 3.91 -17.94
N SER A 10 9.29 4.30 -19.20
CA SER A 10 10.43 5.08 -19.67
C SER A 10 10.34 6.53 -19.21
N VAL A 11 11.50 7.19 -19.11
CA VAL A 11 11.59 8.63 -18.84
C VAL A 11 11.00 9.43 -19.99
N ASP A 12 10.38 10.57 -19.68
CA ASP A 12 10.00 11.60 -20.64
C ASP A 12 11.25 12.42 -21.04
N PRO A 13 11.68 12.41 -22.31
CA PRO A 13 12.83 13.18 -22.75
C PRO A 13 12.62 14.71 -22.67
N GLY A 14 11.38 15.18 -22.50
CA GLY A 14 11.04 16.60 -22.31
C GLY A 14 11.16 17.11 -20.88
N ASP A 15 11.35 16.24 -19.89
CA ASP A 15 11.47 16.59 -18.47
C ASP A 15 12.81 16.07 -17.92
N SER A 16 13.70 17.00 -17.54
CA SER A 16 15.01 16.66 -17.00
C SER A 16 14.97 16.08 -15.57
N GLU A 17 13.86 16.24 -14.86
CA GLU A 17 13.67 15.70 -13.50
C GLU A 17 12.97 14.33 -13.51
N ASP A 18 12.42 13.89 -14.65
CA ASP A 18 11.77 12.60 -14.76
C ASP A 18 12.77 11.43 -14.71
N PHE A 19 12.29 10.26 -14.30
CA PHE A 19 13.13 9.08 -14.13
C PHE A 19 12.41 7.78 -14.48
N HIS A 20 13.20 6.78 -14.88
CA HIS A 20 12.67 5.45 -15.18
C HIS A 20 11.98 4.81 -13.97
N VAL A 21 10.77 4.29 -14.19
CA VAL A 21 10.09 3.44 -13.21
C VAL A 21 10.39 1.99 -13.55
N THR A 22 11.02 1.28 -12.60
CA THR A 22 11.25 -0.16 -12.72
C THR A 22 9.95 -0.94 -12.45
N GLN A 23 9.89 -2.19 -12.92
CA GLN A 23 8.76 -3.09 -12.66
C GLN A 23 8.52 -3.27 -11.16
N ASP A 24 9.59 -3.39 -10.37
CA ASP A 24 9.50 -3.51 -8.91
C ASP A 24 8.96 -2.23 -8.25
N ALA A 25 9.33 -1.06 -8.79
CA ALA A 25 8.81 0.22 -8.31
C ALA A 25 7.32 0.38 -8.65
N LEU A 26 6.91 -0.07 -9.83
CA LEU A 26 5.51 -0.08 -10.25
C LEU A 26 4.66 -1.05 -9.41
N ASP A 27 5.16 -2.27 -9.16
CA ASP A 27 4.52 -3.25 -8.28
C ASP A 27 4.33 -2.69 -6.87
N ARG A 28 5.40 -2.14 -6.27
CA ARG A 28 5.32 -1.45 -4.98
C ARG A 28 4.27 -0.35 -5.01
N ALA A 29 4.28 0.53 -6.00
CA ALA A 29 3.31 1.63 -6.11
C ALA A 29 1.86 1.12 -6.17
N GLN A 30 1.59 0.07 -6.94
CA GLN A 30 0.28 -0.54 -7.05
C GLN A 30 -0.17 -1.17 -5.73
N LYS A 31 0.68 -1.97 -5.08
CA LYS A 31 0.37 -2.61 -3.79
C LYS A 31 0.11 -1.58 -2.69
N CYS A 32 0.97 -0.58 -2.59
CA CYS A 32 0.83 0.55 -1.66
C CYS A 32 -0.46 1.33 -1.90
N ARG A 33 -0.85 1.53 -3.17
CA ARG A 33 -2.12 2.18 -3.54
C ARG A 33 -3.32 1.38 -3.03
N VAL A 34 -3.34 0.05 -3.18
CA VAL A 34 -4.46 -0.78 -2.68
C VAL A 34 -4.70 -0.54 -1.18
N ILE A 35 -3.63 -0.59 -0.37
CA ILE A 35 -3.71 -0.36 1.08
C ILE A 35 -4.24 1.04 1.39
N ARG A 36 -3.66 2.07 0.75
CA ARG A 36 -4.09 3.46 0.94
C ARG A 36 -5.56 3.65 0.58
N THR A 37 -6.00 3.10 -0.56
CA THR A 37 -7.39 3.23 -1.01
C THR A 37 -8.37 2.46 -0.13
N ALA A 38 -7.95 1.34 0.47
CA ALA A 38 -8.78 0.62 1.43
C ALA A 38 -9.05 1.50 2.66
N ARG A 39 -8.04 2.20 3.19
CA ARG A 39 -8.24 3.14 4.30
C ARG A 39 -9.07 4.35 3.89
N THR A 40 -8.65 5.07 2.84
CA THR A 40 -9.30 6.33 2.47
C THR A 40 -10.74 6.12 2.01
N GLY A 41 -11.05 4.96 1.40
CA GLY A 41 -12.41 4.59 1.03
C GLY A 41 -13.34 4.40 2.23
N LEU A 42 -12.80 4.10 3.40
CA LEU A 42 -13.55 4.00 4.67
C LEU A 42 -13.61 5.32 5.44
N GLY A 43 -12.97 6.39 4.95
CA GLY A 43 -12.94 7.70 5.62
C GLY A 43 -12.15 7.73 6.93
N LEU A 44 -11.30 6.74 7.19
CA LEU A 44 -10.54 6.61 8.44
C LEU A 44 -9.17 7.30 8.36
N SER A 45 -8.73 7.90 9.46
CA SER A 45 -7.33 8.28 9.69
C SER A 45 -6.40 7.05 9.74
N GLN A 46 -5.08 7.27 9.68
CA GLN A 46 -4.11 6.17 9.79
C GLN A 46 -4.23 5.48 11.14
N GLU A 47 -4.39 6.24 12.22
CA GLU A 47 -4.51 5.78 13.58
C GLU A 47 -5.79 4.95 13.78
N GLU A 48 -6.94 5.42 13.27
CA GLU A 48 -8.20 4.69 13.35
C GLU A 48 -8.15 3.37 12.57
N PHE A 49 -7.62 3.38 11.35
CA PHE A 49 -7.47 2.16 10.55
C PHE A 49 -6.50 1.17 11.21
N ALA A 50 -5.36 1.67 11.67
CA ALA A 50 -4.34 0.88 12.36
C ALA A 50 -4.91 0.19 13.60
N GLY A 51 -5.60 0.94 14.45
CA GLY A 51 -6.24 0.42 15.65
C GLY A 51 -7.34 -0.59 15.33
N ARG A 52 -8.23 -0.24 14.40
CA ARG A 52 -9.40 -1.06 14.04
C ARG A 52 -9.03 -2.39 13.39
N PHE A 53 -7.97 -2.42 12.59
CA PHE A 53 -7.61 -3.60 11.79
C PHE A 53 -6.28 -4.25 12.19
N ARG A 54 -5.74 -3.89 13.36
CA ARG A 54 -4.51 -4.49 13.93
C ARG A 54 -3.29 -4.36 12.99
N VAL A 55 -3.13 -3.20 12.36
CA VAL A 55 -1.94 -2.87 11.55
C VAL A 55 -1.14 -1.81 12.29
N PRO A 56 0.15 -2.02 12.62
CA PRO A 56 0.94 -0.96 13.27
C PRO A 56 0.96 0.32 12.42
N VAL A 57 0.65 1.47 13.03
CA VAL A 57 0.50 2.74 12.31
C VAL A 57 1.77 3.14 11.54
N GLY A 58 2.96 2.85 12.08
CA GLY A 58 4.23 3.09 11.40
C GLY A 58 4.36 2.24 10.12
N THR A 59 4.02 0.95 10.21
CA THR A 59 4.01 0.03 9.07
C THR A 59 2.99 0.46 8.01
N LEU A 60 1.77 0.83 8.43
CA LEU A 60 0.76 1.36 7.53
C LEU A 60 1.27 2.60 6.79
N ARG A 61 1.91 3.52 7.51
CA ARG A 61 2.48 4.74 6.94
C ARG A 61 3.58 4.45 5.92
N ASP A 62 4.49 3.53 6.23
CA ASP A 62 5.56 3.12 5.32
C ASP A 62 5.02 2.49 4.03
N TRP A 63 3.94 1.72 4.14
CA TRP A 63 3.24 1.17 2.99
C TRP A 63 2.50 2.26 2.20
N GLU A 64 1.71 3.13 2.82
CA GLU A 64 0.94 4.15 2.08
C GLU A 64 1.82 5.14 1.32
N GLN A 65 3.00 5.44 1.86
CA GLN A 65 4.03 6.31 1.28
C GLN A 65 4.99 5.57 0.33
N ALA A 66 4.78 4.27 0.09
CA ALA A 66 5.64 3.44 -0.75
C ALA A 66 7.13 3.43 -0.35
N ARG A 67 7.44 3.65 0.94
CA ARG A 67 8.80 3.51 1.49
C ARG A 67 9.25 2.05 1.44
N VAL A 68 8.33 1.13 1.73
CA VAL A 68 8.55 -0.32 1.72
C VAL A 68 7.43 -1.00 0.92
N SER A 69 7.78 -2.06 0.17
CA SER A 69 6.76 -2.88 -0.50
C SER A 69 6.04 -3.76 0.53
N PRO A 70 4.70 -3.71 0.63
CA PRO A 70 3.97 -4.60 1.52
C PRO A 70 4.05 -6.04 1.01
N PRO A 71 4.08 -7.04 1.91
CA PRO A 71 3.97 -8.43 1.53
C PRO A 71 2.56 -8.72 0.96
N ASP A 72 2.44 -9.77 0.15
CA ASP A 72 1.21 -10.07 -0.59
C ASP A 72 -0.01 -10.30 0.33
N PHE A 73 0.21 -10.89 1.51
CA PHE A 73 -0.86 -11.09 2.50
C PHE A 73 -1.43 -9.77 3.03
N ALA A 74 -0.61 -8.70 3.13
CA ALA A 74 -1.09 -7.39 3.57
C ALA A 74 -1.97 -6.74 2.51
N VAL A 75 -1.65 -6.94 1.23
CA VAL A 75 -2.48 -6.50 0.10
C VAL A 75 -3.80 -7.27 0.08
N ALA A 76 -3.75 -8.59 0.26
CA ALA A 76 -4.95 -9.41 0.35
C ALA A 76 -5.83 -8.97 1.53
N TYR A 77 -5.24 -8.75 2.70
CA TYR A 77 -5.95 -8.29 3.89
C TYR A 77 -6.63 -6.93 3.66
N ALA A 78 -5.94 -5.96 3.05
CA ALA A 78 -6.53 -4.66 2.70
C ALA A 78 -7.73 -4.79 1.74
N ARG A 79 -7.69 -5.72 0.78
CA ARG A 79 -8.84 -6.01 -0.09
C ARG A 79 -10.03 -6.57 0.68
N VAL A 80 -9.79 -7.48 1.63
CA VAL A 80 -10.85 -8.04 2.48
C VAL A 80 -11.46 -6.95 3.37
N ILE A 81 -10.62 -6.09 3.98
CA ILE A 81 -11.09 -4.94 4.76
C ILE A 81 -11.96 -4.02 3.91
N ALA A 82 -11.54 -3.68 2.70
CA ALA A 82 -12.30 -2.79 1.82
C ALA A 82 -13.68 -3.39 1.43
N ALA A 83 -13.77 -4.71 1.31
CA ALA A 83 -15.01 -5.40 0.95
C ALA A 83 -15.96 -5.59 2.15
N MET A 84 -15.43 -5.86 3.34
CA MET A 84 -16.21 -6.28 4.51
C MET A 84 -15.68 -5.66 5.82
N PRO A 85 -15.60 -4.32 5.93
CA PRO A 85 -14.89 -3.65 7.02
C PRO A 85 -15.44 -3.99 8.41
N GLU A 86 -16.77 -4.06 8.53
CA GLU A 86 -17.42 -4.36 9.81
C GLU A 86 -17.15 -5.79 10.28
N LYS A 87 -17.24 -6.77 9.38
CA LYS A 87 -16.99 -8.18 9.70
C LYS A 87 -15.53 -8.43 10.06
N VAL A 88 -14.59 -7.78 9.35
CA VAL A 88 -13.17 -7.89 9.70
C VAL A 88 -12.91 -7.29 11.07
N ALA A 89 -13.43 -6.08 11.35
CA ALA A 89 -13.28 -5.42 12.65
C ALA A 89 -13.86 -6.26 13.80
N GLU A 90 -15.03 -6.87 13.60
CA GLU A 90 -15.64 -7.83 14.55
C GLU A 90 -14.68 -9.00 14.83
N ILE A 91 -14.14 -9.64 13.79
CA ILE A 91 -13.27 -10.82 13.93
C ILE A 91 -11.96 -10.47 14.65
N VAL A 92 -11.31 -9.37 14.28
CA VAL A 92 -9.97 -9.02 14.79
C VAL A 92 -10.00 -8.26 16.12
N SER A 93 -11.18 -7.84 16.58
CA SER A 93 -11.37 -7.27 17.92
C SER A 93 -11.65 -8.33 18.99
N ALA A 94 -12.17 -9.51 18.58
CA ALA A 94 -12.44 -10.64 19.47
C ALA A 94 -11.19 -11.46 19.86
N ALA A 95 -10.02 -11.08 19.34
CA ALA A 95 -8.70 -11.61 19.66
C ALA A 95 -7.85 -10.55 20.39
#